data_AF-A0A962DGL0-F1
#
_entry.id   AF-A0A962DGL0-F1
#
_cell.length_a   1.000
_cell.length_b   1.000
_cell.length_c   1.000
_cell.angle_alpha   90.00
_cell.angle_beta   90.00
_cell.angle_gamma   90.00
#
_symmetry.space_group_name_H-M   'P 1'
#
loop_
_entity.id
_entity.type
_entity.pdbx_description
1 polymer ?
#
loop_
_entity_poly.entity_id
_entity_poly.type
_entity_poly.pdbx_seq_one_letter_code
_entity_poly.pdbx_strand_id
1 'polypeptide(L)'
;MPRLTLLRPDDPPETFPDPAQALDSPNGLLALGGDLSPERLLAAYRRGIFPWYEDGQPIMWWSPDPRAVLLPGELHVSRSLRRTLRSNRYMVSADRDFAGVISACAGTRALQGTWITAEMRAAYLELHELGHAHSIETWHGDRLVGGVYGLGIGRVFFGESMFSTESDASKVALAALMRELTE
;
A
#
# COMPACT_ATOMS: atom_id res chain seq x y z
N MET A 1 -24.93 5.71 18.29
CA MET A 1 -24.37 5.34 16.98
C MET A 1 -23.16 6.24 16.76
N PRO A 2 -21.98 5.70 16.43
CA PRO A 2 -20.82 6.54 16.16
C PRO A 2 -21.17 7.43 14.95
N ARG A 3 -20.93 8.74 15.09
CA ARG A 3 -21.11 9.69 14.00
C ARG A 3 -19.79 9.78 13.25
N LEU A 4 -19.79 9.55 11.95
CA LEU A 4 -18.57 9.68 11.14
C LEU A 4 -18.08 11.13 11.20
N THR A 5 -16.78 11.27 11.46
CA THR A 5 -16.11 12.58 11.48
C THR A 5 -15.89 13.04 10.05
N LEU A 6 -16.27 14.27 9.74
CA LEU A 6 -15.97 14.91 8.46
C LEU A 6 -14.75 15.82 8.65
N LEU A 7 -13.64 15.47 8.02
CA LEU A 7 -12.41 16.25 7.96
C LEU A 7 -12.53 17.30 6.85
N ARG A 8 -11.97 18.47 7.09
CA ARG A 8 -11.84 19.54 6.11
C ARG A 8 -10.41 19.59 5.56
N PRO A 9 -10.20 20.00 4.30
CA PRO A 9 -8.85 20.12 3.73
C PRO A 9 -7.94 21.09 4.50
N ASP A 10 -8.51 22.09 5.17
CA ASP A 10 -7.79 23.10 5.95
C ASP A 10 -7.59 22.72 7.43
N ASP A 11 -8.14 21.59 7.89
CA ASP A 11 -7.87 21.09 9.24
C ASP A 11 -6.38 20.71 9.35
N PRO A 12 -5.74 20.89 10.53
CA PRO A 12 -4.37 20.41 10.75
C PRO A 12 -4.21 18.94 10.33
N PRO A 13 -3.11 18.55 9.66
CA PRO A 13 -2.93 17.20 9.10
C PRO A 13 -3.11 16.06 10.12
N GLU A 14 -2.80 16.30 11.39
CA GLU A 14 -2.94 15.35 12.50
C GLU A 14 -4.39 15.15 12.99
N THR A 15 -5.34 15.93 12.47
CA THR A 15 -6.75 15.89 12.84
C THR A 15 -7.39 14.58 12.36
N PHE A 16 -7.43 13.61 13.25
CA PHE A 16 -8.20 12.36 13.11
C PHE A 16 -8.85 12.01 14.46
N PRO A 17 -10.04 11.40 14.47
CA PRO A 17 -10.59 10.79 15.68
C PRO A 17 -9.73 9.60 16.14
N ASP A 18 -9.92 9.18 17.40
CA ASP A 18 -9.26 7.98 17.93
C ASP A 18 -9.66 6.75 17.10
N PRO A 19 -8.71 5.93 16.58
CA PRO A 19 -9.02 4.69 15.86
C PRO A 19 -10.01 3.76 16.57
N ALA A 20 -10.07 3.77 17.91
CA ALA A 20 -11.04 2.99 18.69
C ALA A 20 -12.51 3.44 18.50
N GLN A 21 -12.74 4.57 17.82
CA GLN A 21 -14.06 5.08 17.47
C GLN A 21 -14.53 4.67 16.06
N ALA A 22 -13.74 3.86 15.34
CA ALA A 22 -14.11 3.34 14.04
C ALA A 22 -15.41 2.53 14.10
N LEU A 23 -16.16 2.50 13.00
CA LEU A 23 -17.37 1.70 12.89
C LEU A 23 -17.06 0.19 12.87
N ASP A 24 -17.89 -0.61 13.53
CA ASP A 24 -17.86 -2.08 13.38
C ASP A 24 -18.37 -2.52 11.99
N SER A 25 -19.30 -1.75 11.42
CA SER A 25 -19.89 -2.00 10.10
C SER A 25 -20.18 -0.69 9.38
N PRO A 26 -19.52 -0.42 8.24
CA PRO A 26 -18.42 -1.20 7.65
C PRO A 26 -17.16 -1.16 8.54
N ASN A 27 -16.51 -2.32 8.72
CA ASN A 27 -15.41 -2.48 9.68
C ASN A 27 -14.26 -1.50 9.40
N GLY A 28 -13.98 -0.66 10.39
CA GLY A 28 -12.85 0.25 10.40
C GLY A 28 -13.13 1.62 9.83
N LEU A 29 -14.31 1.90 9.25
CA LEU A 29 -14.58 3.23 8.72
C LEU A 29 -14.59 4.27 9.84
N LEU A 30 -13.71 5.26 9.73
CA LEU A 30 -13.39 6.18 10.82
C LEU A 30 -13.77 7.64 10.51
N ALA A 31 -13.43 8.11 9.32
CA ALA A 31 -13.64 9.50 8.91
C ALA A 31 -13.83 9.64 7.40
N LEU A 32 -14.38 10.78 6.98
CA LEU A 32 -14.59 11.18 5.59
C LEU A 32 -13.93 12.53 5.33
N GLY A 33 -13.52 12.80 4.10
CA GLY A 33 -13.00 14.11 3.66
C GLY A 33 -11.52 14.34 3.98
N GLY A 34 -11.16 15.62 4.12
CA GLY A 34 -9.76 16.06 4.19
C GLY A 34 -9.14 16.15 2.80
N ASP A 35 -7.87 15.76 2.71
CA ASP A 35 -7.03 15.81 1.52
C ASP A 35 -6.07 14.60 1.52
N LEU A 36 -5.23 14.48 0.49
CA LEU A 36 -4.17 13.47 0.40
C LEU A 36 -2.77 14.09 0.47
N SER A 37 -2.62 15.20 1.21
CA SER A 37 -1.30 15.80 1.42
C SER A 37 -0.34 14.80 2.08
N PRO A 38 0.97 14.85 1.75
CA PRO A 38 1.96 13.99 2.38
C PRO A 38 1.91 14.04 3.92
N GLU A 39 1.75 15.23 4.50
CA GLU A 39 1.69 15.43 5.94
C GLU A 39 0.49 14.70 6.57
N ARG A 40 -0.69 14.79 5.94
CA ARG A 40 -1.91 14.13 6.46
C ARG A 40 -1.82 12.62 6.31
N LEU A 41 -1.32 12.13 5.18
CA LEU A 41 -1.10 10.71 4.96
C LEU A 41 -0.15 10.13 6.01
N LEU A 42 1.02 10.75 6.19
CA LEU A 42 1.98 10.31 7.20
C LEU A 42 1.41 10.35 8.62
N ALA A 43 0.61 11.38 8.94
CA ALA A 43 -0.08 11.47 10.23
C ALA A 43 -1.11 10.34 10.42
N ALA A 44 -1.87 10.00 9.37
CA ALA A 44 -2.82 8.90 9.37
C ALA A 44 -2.12 7.55 9.59
N TYR A 45 -1.09 7.24 8.79
CA TYR A 45 -0.36 5.97 8.87
C TYR A 45 0.30 5.75 10.24
N ARG A 46 0.87 6.80 10.83
CA ARG A 46 1.45 6.74 12.20
C ARG A 46 0.41 6.37 13.26
N ARG A 47 -0.88 6.59 12.99
CA ARG A 47 -2.01 6.25 13.86
C ARG A 47 -2.73 4.96 13.43
N GLY A 48 -2.18 4.21 12.48
CA GLY A 48 -2.79 2.99 11.94
C GLY A 48 -3.95 3.25 10.98
N ILE A 49 -4.12 4.48 10.51
CA ILE A 49 -5.22 4.90 9.64
C ILE A 49 -4.72 4.94 8.19
N PHE A 50 -5.52 4.47 7.24
CA PHE A 50 -5.19 4.52 5.80
C PHE A 50 -6.39 4.99 4.97
N PRO A 51 -6.15 5.68 3.84
CA PRO A 51 -7.21 6.09 2.94
C PRO A 51 -7.60 4.93 2.01
N TRP A 52 -8.90 4.73 1.79
CA TRP A 52 -9.37 3.74 0.83
C TRP A 52 -10.76 4.11 0.32
N TYR A 53 -10.87 4.46 -0.95
CA TYR A 53 -12.12 4.91 -1.57
C TYR A 53 -12.06 4.71 -3.09
N GLU A 54 -13.21 4.71 -3.74
CA GLU A 54 -13.34 4.60 -5.20
C GLU A 54 -13.55 5.96 -5.87
N ASP A 55 -13.38 6.01 -7.19
CA ASP A 55 -13.64 7.24 -7.96
C ASP A 55 -15.09 7.72 -7.77
N GLY A 56 -15.26 9.02 -7.56
CA GLY A 56 -16.56 9.64 -7.23
C GLY A 56 -17.00 9.51 -5.77
N GLN A 57 -16.29 8.76 -4.92
CA GLN A 57 -16.49 8.77 -3.47
C GLN A 57 -15.66 9.88 -2.81
N PRO A 58 -16.10 10.45 -1.67
CA PRO A 58 -15.20 11.28 -0.87
C PRO A 58 -14.04 10.43 -0.34
N ILE A 59 -12.93 11.06 0.04
CA ILE A 59 -11.85 10.38 0.76
C ILE A 59 -12.44 9.70 2.00
N MET A 60 -12.17 8.41 2.17
CA MET A 60 -12.59 7.64 3.33
C MET A 60 -11.36 7.10 4.05
N TRP A 61 -11.35 7.22 5.37
CA TRP A 61 -10.23 6.83 6.23
C TRP A 61 -10.62 5.65 7.11
N TRP A 62 -9.73 4.66 7.20
CA TRP A 62 -10.03 3.36 7.78
C TRP A 62 -9.01 2.93 8.83
N SER A 63 -9.49 2.26 9.88
CA SER A 63 -8.69 1.55 10.88
C SER A 63 -9.45 0.32 11.39
N PRO A 64 -9.41 -0.81 10.66
CA PRO A 64 -10.19 -2.00 10.98
C PRO A 64 -9.66 -2.77 12.20
N ASP A 65 -10.57 -3.47 12.87
CA ASP A 65 -10.29 -4.42 13.95
C ASP A 65 -10.99 -5.76 13.65
N PRO A 66 -10.26 -6.89 13.53
CA PRO A 66 -8.80 -7.02 13.61
C PRO A 66 -8.07 -6.47 12.38
N ARG A 67 -6.82 -6.03 12.57
CA ARG A 67 -5.92 -5.60 11.49
C ARG A 67 -5.13 -6.78 10.94
N ALA A 68 -5.15 -6.95 9.61
CA ALA A 68 -4.29 -7.91 8.94
C ALA A 68 -2.83 -7.44 8.99
N VAL A 69 -1.94 -8.31 9.49
CA VAL A 69 -0.49 -8.06 9.57
C VAL A 69 0.26 -9.28 9.06
N LEU A 70 1.48 -9.05 8.57
CA LEU A 70 2.42 -10.11 8.19
C LEU A 70 3.76 -9.81 8.85
N LEU A 71 4.19 -10.67 9.76
CA LEU A 71 5.44 -10.47 10.49
C LEU A 71 6.64 -10.89 9.62
N PRO A 72 7.75 -10.11 9.61
CA PRO A 72 9.00 -10.56 9.01
C PRO A 72 9.39 -11.94 9.54
N GLY A 73 9.81 -12.84 8.64
CA GLY A 73 10.11 -14.24 8.97
C GLY A 73 8.92 -15.22 8.98
N GLU A 74 7.67 -14.75 9.02
CA GLU A 74 6.48 -15.62 9.00
C GLU A 74 5.89 -15.82 7.58
N LEU A 75 6.55 -15.30 6.55
CA LEU A 75 6.13 -15.51 5.17
C LEU A 75 6.17 -17.01 4.80
N HIS A 76 5.01 -17.58 4.50
CA HIS A 76 4.93 -18.95 4.00
C HIS A 76 5.46 -19.04 2.56
N VAL A 77 6.67 -19.58 2.39
CA VAL A 77 7.27 -19.83 1.07
C VAL A 77 7.02 -21.29 0.66
N SER A 78 6.13 -21.48 -0.31
CA SER A 78 5.78 -22.81 -0.82
C SER A 78 6.96 -23.50 -1.54
N ARG A 79 6.89 -24.82 -1.73
CA ARG A 79 7.93 -25.57 -2.46
C ARG A 79 8.13 -25.08 -3.90
N SER A 80 7.06 -24.69 -4.59
CA SER A 80 7.14 -24.14 -5.95
C SER A 80 7.80 -22.76 -5.93
N LEU A 81 7.42 -21.88 -5.01
CA LEU A 81 8.04 -20.55 -4.88
C LEU A 81 9.53 -20.66 -4.55
N ARG A 82 9.94 -21.59 -3.67
CA ARG A 82 11.38 -21.86 -3.41
C ARG A 82 12.14 -22.33 -4.66
N ARG A 83 11.48 -22.96 -5.63
CA ARG A 83 12.11 -23.31 -6.91
C ARG A 83 12.25 -22.08 -7.79
N THR A 84 11.21 -21.25 -7.86
CA THR A 84 11.22 -19.97 -8.60
C THR A 84 12.32 -19.03 -8.07
N LEU A 85 12.43 -18.86 -6.75
CA LEU A 85 13.43 -17.99 -6.13
C LEU A 85 14.88 -18.44 -6.42
N ARG A 86 15.10 -19.74 -6.62
CA ARG A 86 16.44 -20.32 -6.90
C ARG A 86 16.78 -20.42 -8.38
N SER A 87 15.81 -20.21 -9.29
CA SER A 87 16.05 -20.38 -10.72
C SER A 87 16.76 -19.19 -11.36
N ASN A 88 16.93 -18.08 -10.62
CA ASN A 88 17.45 -16.81 -11.13
C ASN A 88 16.72 -16.31 -12.39
N ARG A 89 15.46 -16.72 -12.57
CA ARG A 89 14.62 -16.29 -13.69
C ARG A 89 14.30 -14.79 -13.64
N TYR A 90 14.17 -14.25 -12.44
CA TYR A 90 13.79 -12.86 -12.22
C TYR A 90 14.92 -12.08 -11.55
N MET A 91 15.03 -10.81 -11.94
CA MET A 91 15.84 -9.82 -11.25
C MET A 91 14.93 -9.00 -10.33
N VAL A 92 15.44 -8.62 -9.16
CA VAL A 92 14.72 -7.77 -8.21
C VAL A 92 15.47 -6.44 -8.08
N SER A 93 14.73 -5.34 -8.01
CA SER A 93 15.24 -4.03 -7.61
C SER A 93 14.33 -3.40 -6.56
N ALA A 94 14.82 -2.32 -5.96
CA ALA A 94 14.05 -1.44 -5.10
C ALA A 94 14.08 -0.03 -5.66
N ASP A 95 12.95 0.67 -5.57
CA ASP A 95 12.78 2.08 -5.94
C ASP A 95 13.27 2.44 -7.36
N ARG A 96 13.30 1.46 -8.27
CA ARG A 96 13.76 1.68 -9.66
C ARG A 96 12.66 2.22 -10.56
N ASP A 97 11.42 1.77 -10.34
CA ASP A 97 10.27 2.14 -11.18
C ASP A 97 8.97 2.16 -10.35
N PHE A 98 8.94 2.98 -9.30
CA PHE A 98 7.77 3.14 -8.43
C PHE A 98 6.51 3.50 -9.23
N ALA A 99 6.66 4.43 -10.19
CA ALA A 99 5.57 4.86 -11.08
C ALA A 99 5.00 3.71 -11.92
N GLY A 100 5.85 2.84 -12.46
CA GLY A 100 5.45 1.63 -13.16
C GLY A 100 4.70 0.66 -12.25
N VAL A 101 5.19 0.44 -11.02
CA VAL A 101 4.57 -0.46 -10.04
C VAL A 101 3.16 0.02 -9.66
N ILE A 102 2.99 1.27 -9.24
CA ILE A 102 1.67 1.78 -8.82
C ILE A 102 0.68 1.81 -10.00
N SER A 103 1.16 2.14 -11.21
CA SER A 103 0.33 2.14 -12.42
C SER A 103 -0.14 0.73 -12.79
N ALA A 104 0.74 -0.28 -12.66
CA ALA A 104 0.38 -1.67 -12.92
C ALA A 104 -0.59 -2.23 -11.85
N CYS A 105 -0.43 -1.83 -10.59
CA CYS A 105 -1.39 -2.14 -9.52
C CYS A 105 -2.78 -1.57 -9.85
N ALA A 106 -2.86 -0.32 -10.29
CA ALA A 106 -4.12 0.31 -10.70
C ALA A 106 -4.76 -0.40 -11.91
N GLY A 107 -3.94 -0.80 -12.89
CA GLY A 107 -4.40 -1.47 -14.12
C GLY A 107 -4.96 -2.87 -13.90
N THR A 108 -4.45 -3.62 -12.91
CA THR A 108 -4.87 -5.01 -12.64
C THR A 108 -6.36 -5.14 -12.31
N ARG A 109 -6.99 -4.07 -11.80
CA ARG A 109 -8.41 -4.04 -11.39
C ARG A 109 -9.26 -3.06 -12.20
N ALA A 110 -8.76 -2.52 -13.31
CA ALA A 110 -9.44 -1.46 -14.06
C ALA A 110 -10.88 -1.80 -14.50
N LEU A 111 -11.16 -3.07 -14.80
CA LEU A 111 -12.51 -3.53 -15.20
C LEU A 111 -13.50 -3.71 -14.04
N GLN A 112 -13.02 -3.72 -12.79
CA GLN A 112 -13.83 -3.96 -11.59
C GLN A 112 -13.90 -2.72 -10.67
N GLY A 113 -13.26 -1.62 -11.05
CA GLY A 113 -12.99 -0.50 -10.16
C GLY A 113 -11.67 -0.69 -9.41
N THR A 114 -10.93 0.41 -9.26
CA THR A 114 -9.70 0.45 -8.48
C THR A 114 -9.78 1.60 -7.49
N TRP A 115 -9.34 1.37 -6.26
CA TRP A 115 -9.19 2.42 -5.25
C TRP A 115 -7.95 3.30 -5.50
N ILE A 116 -7.07 2.87 -6.42
CA ILE A 116 -5.90 3.64 -6.85
C ILE A 116 -6.36 4.63 -7.93
N THR A 117 -7.10 5.65 -7.50
CA THR A 117 -7.55 6.76 -8.34
C THR A 117 -6.37 7.60 -8.84
N ALA A 118 -6.63 8.56 -9.73
CA ALA A 118 -5.59 9.47 -10.21
C ALA A 118 -4.98 10.31 -9.06
N GLU A 119 -5.82 10.75 -8.12
CA GLU A 119 -5.41 11.52 -6.93
C GLU A 119 -4.58 10.65 -5.99
N MET A 120 -5.05 9.42 -5.70
CA MET A 120 -4.31 8.48 -4.88
C MET A 120 -2.92 8.21 -5.46
N ARG A 121 -2.84 7.93 -6.76
CA ARG A 121 -1.56 7.72 -7.44
C ARG A 121 -0.63 8.92 -7.34
N ALA A 122 -1.16 10.13 -7.53
CA ALA A 122 -0.36 11.35 -7.40
C ALA A 122 0.21 11.51 -5.98
N ALA A 123 -0.60 11.27 -4.95
CA ALA A 123 -0.16 11.38 -3.57
C ALA A 123 0.94 10.35 -3.21
N TYR A 124 0.84 9.12 -3.68
CA TYR A 124 1.89 8.11 -3.46
C TYR A 124 3.18 8.40 -4.24
N LEU A 125 3.07 9.00 -5.44
CA LEU A 125 4.24 9.45 -6.19
C LEU A 125 4.97 10.56 -5.43
N GLU A 126 4.24 11.53 -4.89
CA GLU A 126 4.81 12.59 -4.06
C GLU A 126 5.46 12.01 -2.79
N LEU A 127 4.81 11.07 -2.11
CA LEU A 127 5.41 10.36 -0.97
C LEU A 127 6.68 9.58 -1.34
N HIS A 128 6.76 9.05 -2.57
CA HIS A 128 7.97 8.39 -3.06
C HIS A 128 9.10 9.39 -3.28
N GLU A 129 8.81 10.53 -3.91
CA GLU A 129 9.78 11.63 -4.08
C GLU A 129 10.30 12.17 -2.74
N LEU A 130 9.46 12.18 -1.71
CA LEU A 130 9.82 12.55 -0.34
C LEU A 130 10.55 11.45 0.44
N GLY A 131 10.73 10.25 -0.14
CA GLY A 131 11.46 9.13 0.48
C GLY A 131 10.67 8.37 1.53
N HIS A 132 9.34 8.40 1.47
CA HIS A 132 8.45 7.67 2.39
C HIS A 132 7.77 6.45 1.76
N ALA A 133 7.45 6.52 0.47
CA ALA A 133 6.89 5.40 -0.26
C ALA A 133 7.98 4.68 -1.06
N HIS A 134 7.97 3.36 -1.02
CA HIS A 134 8.97 2.51 -1.65
C HIS A 134 8.33 1.40 -2.46
N SER A 135 9.05 0.93 -3.46
CA SER A 135 8.65 -0.21 -4.29
C SER A 135 9.74 -1.28 -4.34
N ILE A 136 9.30 -2.52 -4.50
CA ILE A 136 10.14 -3.65 -4.92
C ILE A 136 9.63 -4.12 -6.27
N GLU A 137 10.51 -4.15 -7.27
CA GLU A 137 10.19 -4.53 -8.63
C GLU A 137 10.72 -5.92 -8.96
N THR A 138 9.93 -6.72 -9.69
CA THR A 138 10.34 -8.00 -10.27
C THR A 138 10.43 -7.87 -11.78
N TRP A 139 11.61 -8.13 -12.34
CA TRP A 139 11.92 -8.00 -13.75
C TRP A 139 12.19 -9.35 -14.42
N HIS A 140 11.72 -9.51 -15.66
CA HIS A 140 12.11 -10.61 -16.54
C HIS A 140 12.77 -10.04 -17.80
N GLY A 141 14.10 -10.05 -17.82
CA GLY A 141 14.87 -9.18 -18.72
C GLY A 141 14.61 -7.72 -18.35
N ASP A 142 14.28 -6.90 -19.35
CA ASP A 142 13.97 -5.47 -19.15
C ASP A 142 12.48 -5.19 -18.88
N ARG A 143 11.65 -6.23 -18.79
CA ARG A 143 10.21 -6.09 -18.57
C ARG A 143 9.87 -6.14 -17.08
N LEU A 144 9.16 -5.12 -16.61
CA LEU A 144 8.54 -5.11 -15.29
C LEU A 144 7.36 -6.10 -15.27
N VAL A 145 7.48 -7.20 -14.52
CA VAL A 145 6.51 -8.31 -14.53
C VAL A 145 5.80 -8.55 -13.21
N GLY A 146 6.20 -7.84 -12.16
CA GLY A 146 5.51 -7.81 -10.88
C GLY A 146 6.14 -6.80 -9.95
N GLY A 147 5.50 -6.56 -8.82
CA GLY A 147 6.02 -5.66 -7.81
C GLY A 147 5.06 -5.47 -6.66
N VAL A 148 5.58 -4.87 -5.59
CA VAL A 148 4.83 -4.43 -4.40
C VAL A 148 5.29 -3.01 -4.06
N TYR A 149 4.36 -2.16 -3.62
CA TYR A 149 4.69 -0.85 -3.08
C TYR A 149 4.03 -0.62 -1.73
N GLY A 150 4.57 0.32 -0.97
CA GLY A 150 4.05 0.67 0.35
C GLY A 150 4.82 1.80 1.00
N LEU A 151 4.49 2.13 2.25
CA LEU A 151 5.18 3.16 3.03
C LEU A 151 6.11 2.55 4.07
N GLY A 152 7.35 3.04 4.11
CA GLY A 152 8.28 2.79 5.20
C GLY A 152 8.15 3.87 6.28
N ILE A 153 7.58 3.52 7.44
CA ILE A 153 7.46 4.46 8.57
C ILE A 153 8.02 3.81 9.83
N GLY A 154 9.17 4.30 10.28
CA GLY A 154 9.88 3.73 11.43
C GLY A 154 10.30 2.30 11.14
N ARG A 155 9.77 1.34 11.91
CA ARG A 155 10.06 -0.11 11.78
C ARG A 155 8.93 -0.90 11.12
N VAL A 156 7.97 -0.21 10.52
CA VAL A 156 6.79 -0.82 9.91
C VAL A 156 6.75 -0.47 8.43
N PHE A 157 6.48 -1.48 7.60
CA PHE A 157 6.18 -1.30 6.19
C PHE A 157 4.68 -1.51 5.96
N PHE A 158 3.99 -0.47 5.52
CA PHE A 158 2.57 -0.54 5.17
C PHE A 158 2.44 -0.98 3.71
N GLY A 159 2.23 -2.27 3.47
CA GLY A 159 2.04 -2.80 2.12
C GLY A 159 0.70 -2.38 1.54
N GLU A 160 0.73 -1.56 0.48
CA GLU A 160 -0.46 -0.97 -0.14
C GLU A 160 -1.05 -1.87 -1.22
N SER A 161 -0.23 -2.24 -2.19
CA SER A 161 -0.67 -3.13 -3.26
C SER A 161 0.47 -3.84 -3.95
N MET A 162 0.11 -4.86 -4.71
CA MET A 162 1.04 -5.61 -5.55
C MET A 162 0.35 -6.07 -6.84
N PHE A 163 1.15 -6.26 -7.88
CA PHE A 163 0.69 -6.77 -9.17
C PHE A 163 1.62 -7.87 -9.68
N SER A 164 1.10 -8.71 -10.57
CA SER A 164 1.84 -9.80 -11.21
C SER A 164 1.29 -9.99 -12.62
N THR A 165 2.15 -9.89 -13.63
CA THR A 165 1.81 -10.24 -15.03
C THR A 165 2.41 -11.57 -15.45
N GLU A 166 3.36 -12.10 -14.67
CA GLU A 166 3.90 -13.46 -14.80
C GLU A 166 3.74 -14.27 -13.51
N SER A 167 3.79 -15.59 -13.62
CA SER A 167 3.68 -16.51 -12.48
C SER A 167 4.74 -16.21 -11.42
N ASP A 168 4.27 -16.12 -10.18
CA ASP A 168 5.05 -15.85 -8.96
C ASP A 168 5.76 -14.48 -8.90
N ALA A 169 5.63 -13.60 -9.88
CA ALA A 169 6.41 -12.35 -9.91
C ALA A 169 6.11 -11.43 -8.70
N SER A 170 4.85 -11.25 -8.30
CA SER A 170 4.51 -10.51 -7.08
C SER A 170 4.98 -11.21 -5.79
N LYS A 171 4.98 -12.55 -5.78
CA LYS A 171 5.46 -13.33 -4.62
C LYS A 171 6.97 -13.22 -4.47
N VAL A 172 7.71 -13.10 -5.58
CA VAL A 172 9.14 -12.83 -5.58
C VAL A 172 9.41 -11.43 -5.02
N ALA A 173 8.65 -10.41 -5.43
CA ALA A 173 8.76 -9.06 -4.87
C ALA A 173 8.47 -9.05 -3.36
N LEU A 174 7.39 -9.70 -2.93
CA LEU A 174 7.05 -9.82 -1.50
C LEU A 174 8.14 -10.59 -0.72
N ALA A 175 8.66 -11.69 -1.27
CA ALA A 175 9.73 -12.43 -0.61
C ALA A 175 11.02 -11.61 -0.46
N ALA A 176 11.34 -10.77 -1.44
CA ALA A 176 12.46 -9.84 -1.36
C ALA A 176 12.22 -8.76 -0.30
N LEU A 177 11.06 -8.09 -0.33
CA LEU A 177 10.66 -7.11 0.70
C LEU A 177 10.79 -7.69 2.12
N MET A 178 10.27 -8.90 2.33
CA MET A 178 10.30 -9.54 3.65
C MET A 178 11.73 -9.88 4.10
N ARG A 179 12.64 -10.14 3.17
CA ARG A 179 14.07 -10.30 3.50
C ARG A 179 14.68 -8.98 3.95
N GLU A 180 14.47 -7.90 3.20
CA GLU A 180 14.97 -6.55 3.55
C GLU A 180 14.46 -6.10 4.93
N LEU A 181 13.21 -6.41 5.29
CA LEU A 181 12.63 -6.05 6.59
C LEU A 181 13.11 -6.93 7.77
N THR A 182 13.86 -8.00 7.50
CA THR A 182 14.42 -8.89 8.53
C THR A 182 15.89 -8.57 8.83
N GLU A 183 16.57 -7.89 7.92
CA GLU A 183 17.98 -7.48 8.03
C GLU A 183 18.12 -6.19 8.86
#